data_AF-A0A3R7G698-F1
#
_entry.id   AF-A0A3R7G698-F1
#
_cell.length_a   1.000
_cell.length_b   1.000
_cell.length_c   1.000
_cell.angle_alpha   90.00
_cell.angle_beta   90.00
_cell.angle_gamma   90.00
#
_symmetry.space_group_name_H-M   'P 1'
#
loop_
_entity.id
_entity.type
_entity.pdbx_description
1 polymer ?
#
loop_
_entity_poly.entity_id
_entity_poly.type
_entity_poly.pdbx_seq_one_letter_code
_entity_poly.pdbx_strand_id
1 'polypeptide(L)'
;MNFFGEIALLSFLAIGFTSIPWMRRKMYNTFYSVHHLFLIGTIFAVLHWNPIIAWIFPSVMLYTICRAISSSNGFTPVAVREFTTLSHDVVKVVLSRSTTRSGNFKVGQFIYLNVPAISKLQWHAFTIGSSPRTSPDTLTILLKSLGDWTDELVKYSEDCKKNNVLPTVYMDGYYGASLEMYDEYSTVCLVGGGIGVTPLFAILEDIVAKLQQGESLHQKVFFIFTFRELSLLEEIHPLLMQLKELDPQEQYFSLHFSLTRSPTNDQLDQPIDHDRLVGKPHVSATRYDTTITSKTPQPFAEPLRSRTSKVAVYTVAFFLTFVIWIIVKYGSKVQGDNSNLWPLQNFVEITLVIVVAMLCVYAFTYVEDKQRAERTGSFGALMTPGGVQPYASDVHTFRDLISEYRVAVGKRPNMAELMRKVFNCHKQFSTTYPTVMSGNSTVGVFISGPGALKHATENAITHIGMTHFDVHEEEFEL
;
A
#
# COMPACT_ATOMS: atom_id res chain seq x y z
N MET A 1 -32.20 -33.12 -12.07
CA MET A 1 -30.98 -32.45 -11.56
C MET A 1 -29.81 -33.05 -12.32
N ASN A 2 -28.99 -32.27 -13.02
CA ASN A 2 -27.78 -32.81 -13.64
C ASN A 2 -26.60 -32.60 -12.68
N PHE A 3 -25.63 -33.51 -12.71
CA PHE A 3 -24.44 -33.51 -11.85
C PHE A 3 -23.72 -32.15 -11.79
N PHE A 4 -23.73 -31.38 -12.90
CA PHE A 4 -23.13 -30.05 -12.95
C PHE A 4 -23.81 -29.04 -12.02
N GLY A 5 -25.15 -29.08 -11.92
CA GLY A 5 -25.90 -28.20 -11.04
C GLY A 5 -25.65 -28.49 -9.56
N GLU A 6 -25.42 -29.74 -9.20
CA GLU A 6 -25.07 -30.13 -7.82
C GLU A 6 -23.70 -29.58 -7.41
N ILE A 7 -22.70 -29.66 -8.29
CA ILE A 7 -21.36 -29.08 -8.03
C ILE A 7 -21.44 -27.55 -7.88
N ALA A 8 -22.20 -26.88 -8.75
CA ALA A 8 -22.40 -25.44 -8.64
C ALA A 8 -23.07 -25.08 -7.31
N LEU A 9 -24.14 -25.79 -6.93
CA LEU A 9 -24.85 -25.57 -5.68
C LEU A 9 -23.94 -25.77 -4.46
N LEU A 10 -23.20 -26.89 -4.40
CA LEU A 10 -22.29 -27.17 -3.30
C LEU A 10 -21.18 -26.13 -3.17
N SER A 11 -20.65 -25.64 -4.30
CA SER A 11 -19.67 -24.56 -4.32
C SER A 11 -20.22 -23.29 -3.69
N PHE A 12 -21.41 -22.83 -4.11
CA PHE A 12 -22.03 -21.62 -3.57
C PHE A 12 -22.52 -21.77 -2.12
N LEU A 13 -22.94 -22.97 -1.70
CA LEU A 13 -23.25 -23.26 -0.29
C LEU A 13 -22.01 -23.18 0.60
N ALA A 14 -20.89 -23.74 0.15
CA ALA A 14 -19.62 -23.68 0.87
C ALA A 14 -19.14 -22.22 1.01
N ILE A 15 -19.22 -21.43 -0.06
CA ILE A 15 -18.94 -19.99 -0.04
C ILE A 15 -19.87 -19.27 0.95
N GLY A 16 -21.18 -19.54 0.89
CA GLY A 16 -22.17 -18.92 1.76
C GLY A 16 -21.89 -19.20 3.24
N PHE A 17 -21.55 -20.45 3.57
CA PHE A 17 -21.22 -20.85 4.94
C PHE A 17 -19.95 -20.18 5.47
N THR A 18 -18.87 -20.15 4.69
CA THR A 18 -17.62 -19.52 5.14
C THR A 18 -17.69 -17.99 5.15
N SER A 19 -18.62 -17.39 4.41
CA SER A 19 -18.85 -15.94 4.37
C SER A 19 -19.65 -15.41 5.56
N ILE A 20 -20.16 -16.27 6.46
CA ILE A 20 -20.83 -15.85 7.69
C ILE A 20 -19.87 -14.98 8.52
N PRO A 21 -20.29 -13.81 9.05
CA PRO A 21 -19.39 -12.86 9.71
C PRO A 21 -18.55 -13.47 10.83
N TRP A 22 -19.12 -14.40 11.60
CA TRP A 22 -18.39 -15.11 12.65
C TRP A 22 -17.24 -15.98 12.11
N MET A 23 -17.47 -16.71 11.02
CA MET A 23 -16.46 -17.57 10.40
C MET A 23 -15.39 -16.72 9.71
N ARG A 24 -15.80 -15.74 8.91
CA ARG A 24 -14.88 -14.84 8.19
C ARG A 24 -13.93 -14.12 9.14
N ARG A 25 -14.43 -13.64 10.29
CA ARG A 25 -13.62 -12.91 11.29
C ARG A 25 -12.65 -13.80 12.07
N LYS A 26 -12.97 -15.08 12.29
CA LYS A 26 -12.12 -16.00 13.07
C LYS A 26 -11.19 -16.87 12.21
N MET A 27 -11.61 -17.19 10.99
CA MET A 27 -10.95 -18.13 10.08
C MET A 27 -10.82 -17.50 8.68
N TYR A 28 -10.20 -16.32 8.62
CA TYR A 28 -10.09 -15.54 7.39
C TYR A 28 -9.39 -16.32 6.26
N ASN A 29 -8.30 -17.05 6.56
CA ASN A 29 -7.60 -17.86 5.56
C ASN A 29 -8.50 -18.94 4.94
N THR A 30 -9.29 -19.65 5.76
CA THR A 30 -10.25 -20.65 5.27
C THR A 30 -11.35 -20.01 4.44
N PHE A 31 -11.90 -18.88 4.91
CA PHE A 31 -12.85 -18.09 4.14
C PHE A 31 -12.28 -17.73 2.77
N TYR A 32 -11.09 -17.13 2.72
CA TYR A 32 -10.43 -16.70 1.49
C TYR A 32 -10.21 -17.87 0.52
N SER A 33 -9.66 -18.99 0.99
CA SER A 33 -9.42 -20.17 0.16
C SER A 33 -10.72 -20.77 -0.40
N VAL A 34 -11.76 -20.94 0.43
CA VAL A 34 -13.05 -21.49 -0.01
C VAL A 34 -13.79 -20.50 -0.91
N HIS A 35 -13.60 -19.19 -0.73
CA HIS A 35 -14.25 -18.19 -1.57
C HIS A 35 -13.90 -18.36 -3.05
N HIS A 36 -12.68 -18.79 -3.37
CA HIS A 36 -12.21 -19.06 -4.75
C HIS A 36 -13.02 -20.13 -5.48
N LEU A 37 -13.81 -20.94 -4.77
CA LEU A 37 -14.80 -21.84 -5.39
C LEU A 37 -15.81 -21.08 -6.26
N PHE A 38 -15.90 -19.75 -6.19
CA PHE A 38 -16.74 -18.96 -7.11
C PHE A 38 -16.38 -19.20 -8.58
N LEU A 39 -15.10 -19.47 -8.89
CA LEU A 39 -14.65 -19.82 -10.25
C LEU A 39 -15.26 -21.14 -10.71
N ILE A 40 -15.13 -22.17 -9.87
CA ILE A 40 -15.67 -23.51 -10.13
C ILE A 40 -17.20 -23.42 -10.21
N GLY A 41 -17.86 -22.80 -9.23
CA GLY A 41 -19.30 -22.63 -9.20
C GLY A 41 -19.85 -21.92 -10.44
N THR A 42 -19.16 -20.88 -10.92
CA THR A 42 -19.57 -20.14 -12.14
C THR A 42 -19.47 -20.99 -13.40
N ILE A 43 -18.35 -21.73 -13.59
CA ILE A 43 -18.18 -22.63 -14.73
C ILE A 43 -19.26 -23.70 -14.72
N PHE A 44 -19.48 -24.35 -13.58
CA PHE A 44 -20.47 -25.42 -13.44
C PHE A 44 -21.91 -24.92 -13.54
N ALA A 45 -22.21 -23.66 -13.19
CA ALA A 45 -23.51 -23.04 -13.44
C ALA A 45 -23.79 -22.88 -14.94
N VAL A 46 -22.78 -22.51 -15.75
CA VAL A 46 -22.91 -22.44 -17.21
C VAL A 46 -23.07 -23.84 -17.81
N LEU A 47 -22.34 -24.83 -17.30
CA LEU A 47 -22.53 -26.23 -17.70
C LEU A 47 -23.93 -26.74 -17.35
N HIS A 48 -24.49 -26.36 -16.20
CA HIS A 48 -25.84 -26.73 -15.79
C HIS A 48 -26.91 -26.13 -16.72
N TRP A 49 -26.80 -24.83 -17.01
CA TRP A 49 -27.77 -24.08 -17.82
C TRP A 49 -27.08 -23.00 -18.65
N ASN A 50 -26.69 -23.34 -19.89
CA ASN A 50 -25.95 -22.44 -20.79
C ASN A 50 -26.53 -21.01 -20.93
N PRO A 51 -27.86 -20.79 -21.05
CA PRO A 51 -28.40 -19.45 -21.21
C PRO A 51 -28.04 -18.47 -20.09
N ILE A 52 -27.63 -18.95 -18.91
CA ILE A 52 -27.11 -18.10 -17.83
C ILE A 52 -25.96 -17.19 -18.29
N ILE A 53 -25.15 -17.65 -19.27
CA ILE A 53 -23.99 -16.92 -19.76
C ILE A 53 -24.36 -15.52 -20.23
N ALA A 54 -25.53 -15.34 -20.87
CA ALA A 54 -25.99 -14.03 -21.34
C ALA A 54 -26.22 -13.03 -20.20
N TRP A 55 -26.60 -13.53 -19.02
CA TRP A 55 -26.85 -12.72 -17.83
C TRP A 55 -25.56 -12.39 -17.07
N ILE A 56 -24.66 -13.36 -16.95
CA ILE A 56 -23.40 -13.17 -16.21
C ILE A 56 -22.29 -12.57 -17.08
N PHE A 57 -22.46 -12.51 -18.41
CA PHE A 57 -21.44 -12.05 -19.35
C PHE A 57 -20.84 -10.69 -18.95
N PRO A 58 -21.62 -9.62 -18.68
CA PRO A 58 -21.03 -8.33 -18.30
C PRO A 58 -20.22 -8.40 -17.00
N SER A 59 -20.70 -9.14 -15.99
CA SER A 59 -20.01 -9.29 -14.71
C SER A 59 -18.73 -10.10 -14.84
N VAL A 60 -18.75 -11.20 -15.61
CA VAL A 60 -17.56 -12.01 -15.89
C VAL A 60 -16.54 -11.19 -16.68
N MET A 61 -16.98 -10.41 -17.69
CA MET A 61 -16.10 -9.49 -18.42
C MET A 61 -15.44 -8.49 -17.50
N LEU A 62 -16.21 -7.80 -16.67
CA LEU A 62 -15.66 -6.83 -15.73
C LEU A 62 -14.65 -7.46 -14.78
N TYR A 63 -15.01 -8.59 -14.16
CA TYR A 63 -14.12 -9.32 -13.24
C TYR A 63 -12.82 -9.74 -13.93
N THR A 64 -12.92 -10.41 -15.09
CA THR A 64 -11.76 -10.93 -15.83
C THR A 64 -10.87 -9.80 -16.33
N ILE A 65 -11.42 -8.70 -16.84
CA ILE A 65 -10.64 -7.56 -17.32
C ILE A 65 -9.92 -6.87 -16.16
N CYS A 66 -10.61 -6.60 -15.05
CA CYS A 66 -9.98 -6.03 -13.86
C CYS A 66 -8.88 -6.94 -13.30
N ARG A 67 -9.12 -8.26 -13.28
CA ARG A 67 -8.12 -9.23 -12.81
C ARG A 67 -6.92 -9.32 -13.74
N ALA A 68 -7.13 -9.27 -15.05
CA ALA A 68 -6.06 -9.24 -16.04
C ALA A 68 -5.17 -8.01 -15.87
N ILE A 69 -5.76 -6.82 -15.72
CA ILE A 69 -5.03 -5.57 -15.48
C ILE A 69 -4.22 -5.62 -14.18
N SER A 70 -4.81 -6.11 -13.08
CA SER A 70 -4.08 -6.27 -11.81
C SER A 70 -2.94 -7.29 -11.96
N SER A 71 -3.17 -8.43 -12.63
CA SER A 71 -2.13 -9.45 -12.80
C SER A 71 -0.95 -8.99 -13.66
N SER A 72 -1.17 -8.08 -14.62
CA SER A 72 -0.09 -7.58 -15.48
C SER A 72 0.92 -6.72 -14.71
N ASN A 73 0.54 -6.13 -13.57
CA ASN A 73 1.49 -5.50 -12.64
C ASN A 73 2.59 -6.47 -12.18
N GLY A 74 2.25 -7.74 -12.01
CA GLY A 74 3.18 -8.79 -11.57
C GLY A 74 4.01 -9.43 -12.68
N PHE A 75 3.97 -8.92 -13.92
CA PHE A 75 4.73 -9.53 -15.02
C PHE A 75 6.20 -9.14 -15.06
N THR A 76 6.55 -7.98 -14.50
CA THR A 76 7.91 -7.43 -14.55
C THR A 76 8.38 -7.12 -13.13
N PRO A 77 9.60 -7.57 -12.74
CA PRO A 77 10.12 -7.25 -11.43
C PRO A 77 10.37 -5.75 -11.30
N VAL A 78 10.16 -5.22 -10.10
CA VAL A 78 10.37 -3.80 -9.78
C VAL A 78 11.81 -3.58 -9.34
N ALA A 79 12.41 -2.49 -9.81
CA ALA A 79 13.76 -2.10 -9.43
C ALA A 79 13.80 -1.64 -7.96
N VAL A 80 14.51 -2.41 -7.13
CA VAL A 80 14.75 -2.12 -5.71
C VAL A 80 15.93 -1.16 -5.60
N ARG A 81 15.78 -0.08 -4.83
CA ARG A 81 16.85 0.89 -4.54
C ARG A 81 17.52 0.63 -3.21
N GLU A 82 16.73 0.20 -2.23
CA GLU A 82 17.19 -0.09 -0.88
C GLU A 82 16.40 -1.27 -0.32
N PHE A 83 17.10 -2.18 0.35
CA PHE A 83 16.52 -3.33 1.06
C PHE A 83 17.31 -3.56 2.34
N THR A 84 16.89 -2.90 3.42
CA THR A 84 17.70 -2.77 4.63
C THR A 84 16.90 -3.15 5.87
N THR A 85 17.41 -4.08 6.66
CA THR A 85 16.91 -4.33 8.02
C THR A 85 17.25 -3.13 8.92
N LEU A 86 16.22 -2.46 9.45
CA LEU A 86 16.35 -1.34 10.39
C LEU A 86 16.54 -1.83 11.83
N SER A 87 15.89 -2.93 12.19
CA SER A 87 16.02 -3.59 13.48
C SER A 87 15.65 -5.07 13.36
N HIS A 88 15.78 -5.85 14.44
CA HIS A 88 15.52 -7.30 14.43
C HIS A 88 14.15 -7.72 13.87
N ASP A 89 13.17 -6.81 13.80
CA ASP A 89 11.84 -7.10 13.30
C ASP A 89 11.29 -6.05 12.32
N VAL A 90 12.11 -5.10 11.82
CA VAL A 90 11.67 -4.07 10.85
C VAL A 90 12.61 -4.01 9.65
N VAL A 91 12.05 -4.03 8.44
CA VAL A 91 12.78 -3.85 7.18
C VAL A 91 12.24 -2.63 6.44
N LYS A 92 13.16 -1.86 5.85
CA LYS A 92 12.88 -0.78 4.92
C LYS A 92 13.11 -1.26 3.49
N VAL A 93 12.13 -1.02 2.63
CA VAL A 93 12.25 -1.31 1.20
C VAL A 93 11.94 -0.04 0.42
N VAL A 94 12.87 0.38 -0.44
CA VAL A 94 12.67 1.50 -1.36
C VAL A 94 12.57 0.95 -2.77
N LEU A 95 11.43 1.17 -3.43
CA LEU A 95 11.14 0.69 -4.77
C LEU A 95 11.14 1.85 -5.76
N SER A 96 11.65 1.62 -6.96
CA SER A 96 11.60 2.59 -8.05
C SER A 96 10.22 2.61 -8.68
N ARG A 97 9.73 3.81 -9.00
CA ARG A 97 8.47 4.02 -9.72
C ARG A 97 8.69 4.97 -10.90
N SER A 98 7.77 4.94 -11.85
CA SER A 98 7.80 5.88 -12.96
C SER A 98 7.51 7.30 -12.49
N THR A 99 8.31 8.25 -12.97
CA THR A 99 8.07 9.70 -12.81
C THR A 99 6.90 10.21 -13.65
N THR A 100 6.37 9.38 -14.56
CA THR A 100 5.19 9.71 -15.35
C THR A 100 3.90 9.42 -14.59
N ARG A 101 2.75 9.84 -15.14
CA ARG A 101 1.43 9.65 -14.53
C ARG A 101 1.13 8.20 -14.15
N SER A 102 1.67 7.21 -14.87
CA SER A 102 1.47 5.78 -14.59
C SER A 102 2.12 5.30 -13.30
N GLY A 103 3.17 5.97 -12.82
CA GLY A 103 3.83 5.66 -11.55
C GLY A 103 3.45 6.57 -10.39
N ASN A 104 2.52 7.52 -10.55
CA ASN A 104 2.11 8.42 -9.48
C ASN A 104 1.35 7.68 -8.36
N PHE A 105 1.48 8.06 -7.11
CA PHE A 105 0.62 7.52 -6.04
C PHE A 105 0.12 8.67 -5.17
N LYS A 106 -0.81 8.37 -4.28
CA LYS A 106 -1.34 9.32 -3.31
C LYS A 106 -0.96 8.89 -1.91
N VAL A 107 -0.78 9.87 -1.02
CA VAL A 107 -0.53 9.63 0.40
C VAL A 107 -1.63 8.73 0.98
N GLY A 108 -1.26 7.74 1.78
CA GLY A 108 -2.18 6.76 2.37
C GLY A 108 -2.42 5.51 1.51
N GLN A 109 -2.03 5.51 0.24
CA GLN A 109 -2.16 4.31 -0.60
C GLN A 109 -1.17 3.21 -0.18
N PHE A 110 -1.55 1.98 -0.51
CA PHE A 110 -0.75 0.78 -0.25
C PHE A 110 -0.51 -0.01 -1.53
N ILE A 111 0.42 -0.97 -1.45
CA ILE A 111 0.81 -1.85 -2.54
C ILE A 111 0.80 -3.29 -2.07
N TYR A 112 0.63 -4.25 -2.98
CA TYR A 112 0.92 -5.65 -2.72
C TYR A 112 2.33 -5.95 -3.17
N LEU A 113 3.11 -6.57 -2.28
CA LEU A 113 4.49 -6.99 -2.52
C LEU A 113 4.53 -8.52 -2.68
N ASN A 114 5.26 -8.99 -3.68
CA ASN A 114 5.63 -10.39 -3.81
C ASN A 114 7.15 -10.52 -3.88
N VAL A 115 7.70 -11.44 -3.08
CA VAL A 115 9.13 -11.78 -3.04
C VAL A 115 9.25 -13.28 -3.37
N PRO A 116 9.53 -13.65 -4.63
CA PRO A 116 9.49 -15.04 -5.06
C PRO A 116 10.53 -15.95 -4.40
N ALA A 117 11.59 -15.37 -3.81
CA ALA A 117 12.58 -16.09 -3.01
C ALA A 117 11.94 -16.75 -1.77
N ILE A 118 10.89 -16.12 -1.26
CA ILE A 118 10.11 -16.55 -0.09
C ILE A 118 8.90 -17.36 -0.58
N SER A 119 8.09 -16.75 -1.44
CA SER A 119 6.88 -17.39 -1.97
C SER A 119 6.51 -16.84 -3.34
N LYS A 120 6.29 -17.74 -4.31
CA LYS A 120 5.89 -17.38 -5.68
C LYS A 120 4.42 -16.98 -5.80
N LEU A 121 3.60 -17.29 -4.80
CA LEU A 121 2.15 -17.14 -4.87
C LEU A 121 1.59 -16.12 -3.87
N GLN A 122 2.31 -15.84 -2.78
CA GLN A 122 1.81 -14.93 -1.74
C GLN A 122 2.12 -13.48 -2.08
N TRP A 123 1.09 -12.64 -1.94
CA TRP A 123 1.14 -11.20 -2.11
C TRP A 123 0.67 -10.55 -0.81
N HIS A 124 1.47 -9.65 -0.25
CA HIS A 124 1.19 -9.02 1.04
C HIS A 124 1.06 -7.51 0.90
N ALA A 125 0.03 -6.93 1.53
CA ALA A 125 -0.24 -5.50 1.46
C ALA A 125 0.66 -4.70 2.42
N PHE A 126 1.26 -3.62 1.93
CA PHE A 126 2.07 -2.69 2.71
C PHE A 126 1.77 -1.25 2.32
N THR A 127 1.51 -0.41 3.32
CA THR A 127 1.27 1.03 3.16
C THR A 127 2.53 1.75 2.71
N ILE A 128 2.38 2.71 1.81
CA ILE A 128 3.49 3.56 1.39
C ILE A 128 3.75 4.59 2.50
N GLY A 129 5.00 4.63 2.98
CA GLY A 129 5.47 5.53 4.04
C GLY A 129 6.11 6.83 3.55
N SER A 130 6.34 6.97 2.25
CA SER A 130 6.93 8.16 1.63
C SER A 130 5.89 9.07 0.98
N SER A 131 6.16 10.37 0.86
CA SER A 131 5.36 11.28 0.02
C SER A 131 5.74 11.20 -1.48
N PRO A 132 4.76 11.25 -2.40
CA PRO A 132 5.04 11.33 -3.84
C PRO A 132 5.70 12.65 -4.26
N ARG A 133 5.65 13.70 -3.42
CA ARG A 133 6.28 15.01 -3.66
C ARG A 133 7.77 14.99 -3.31
N THR A 134 8.13 14.38 -2.19
CA THR A 134 9.53 14.24 -1.74
C THR A 134 10.28 13.24 -2.59
N SER A 135 9.63 12.14 -2.97
CA SER A 135 10.23 11.03 -3.71
C SER A 135 9.58 10.88 -5.10
N PRO A 136 9.99 11.64 -6.13
CA PRO A 136 9.34 11.65 -7.45
C PRO A 136 9.52 10.36 -8.25
N ASP A 137 10.60 9.61 -7.99
CA ASP A 137 11.01 8.41 -8.74
C ASP A 137 11.05 7.14 -7.87
N THR A 138 10.72 7.26 -6.58
CA THR A 138 10.76 6.17 -5.60
C THR A 138 9.53 6.16 -4.71
N LEU A 139 9.32 5.04 -4.02
CA LEU A 139 8.40 4.92 -2.90
C LEU A 139 9.08 4.07 -1.82
N THR A 140 8.73 4.33 -0.56
CA THR A 140 9.27 3.62 0.59
C THR A 140 8.16 2.86 1.30
N ILE A 141 8.42 1.60 1.66
CA ILE A 141 7.58 0.84 2.58
C ILE A 141 8.41 0.43 3.80
N LEU A 142 7.77 0.47 4.96
CA LEU A 142 8.31 -0.04 6.22
C LEU A 142 7.46 -1.23 6.62
N LEU A 143 8.10 -2.37 6.83
CA LEU A 143 7.42 -3.62 7.17
C LEU A 143 7.97 -4.19 8.47
N LYS A 144 7.07 -4.81 9.23
CA LYS A 144 7.40 -5.45 10.51
C LYS A 144 7.11 -6.94 10.45
N SER A 145 7.96 -7.73 11.10
CA SER A 145 7.78 -9.16 11.35
C SER A 145 6.55 -9.42 12.22
N LEU A 146 5.49 -9.99 11.65
CA LEU A 146 4.22 -10.26 12.32
C LEU A 146 3.63 -11.66 12.01
N GLY A 147 4.33 -12.46 11.20
CA GLY A 147 3.91 -13.81 10.80
C GLY A 147 4.91 -14.45 9.85
N ASP A 148 4.67 -15.71 9.50
CA ASP A 148 5.61 -16.61 8.82
C ASP A 148 6.31 -15.96 7.61
N TRP A 149 5.54 -15.36 6.70
CA TRP A 149 6.10 -14.73 5.49
C TRP A 149 6.97 -13.50 5.79
N THR A 150 6.54 -12.64 6.73
CA THR A 150 7.31 -11.45 7.12
C THR A 150 8.56 -11.82 7.92
N ASP A 151 8.52 -12.90 8.69
CA ASP A 151 9.68 -13.42 9.43
C ASP A 151 10.75 -13.96 8.49
N GLU A 152 10.33 -14.64 7.41
CA GLU A 152 11.22 -15.06 6.34
C GLU A 152 11.80 -13.85 5.57
N LEU A 153 11.02 -12.78 5.40
CA LEU A 153 11.49 -11.56 4.74
C LEU A 153 12.60 -10.85 5.51
N VAL A 154 12.50 -10.78 6.84
CA VAL A 154 13.58 -10.22 7.69
C VAL A 154 14.86 -11.04 7.53
N LYS A 155 14.77 -12.37 7.62
CA LYS A 155 15.93 -13.27 7.43
C LYS A 155 16.55 -13.11 6.04
N TYR A 156 15.71 -13.05 5.02
CA TYR A 156 16.13 -12.87 3.65
C TYR A 156 16.82 -11.51 3.43
N SER A 157 16.38 -10.44 4.12
CA SER A 157 17.06 -9.14 4.09
C SER A 157 18.49 -9.21 4.65
N GLU A 158 18.70 -9.91 5.76
CA GLU A 158 20.05 -10.14 6.30
C GLU A 158 20.91 -10.98 5.36
N ASP A 159 20.35 -12.00 4.71
CA ASP A 159 21.06 -12.81 3.72
C ASP A 159 21.45 -11.99 2.48
N CYS A 160 20.55 -11.15 1.97
CA CYS A 160 20.82 -10.21 0.88
C CYS A 160 21.96 -9.25 1.24
N LYS A 161 21.91 -8.68 2.46
CA LYS A 161 22.95 -7.79 2.99
C LYS A 161 24.31 -8.48 3.08
N LYS A 162 24.36 -9.70 3.61
CA LYS A 162 25.59 -10.50 3.72
C LYS A 162 26.20 -10.83 2.36
N ASN A 163 25.35 -11.12 1.37
CA ASN A 163 25.78 -11.50 0.02
C ASN A 163 25.95 -10.31 -0.92
N ASN A 164 25.64 -9.09 -0.47
CA ASN A 164 25.68 -7.86 -1.28
C ASN A 164 24.85 -7.99 -2.58
N VAL A 165 23.61 -8.51 -2.46
CA VAL A 165 22.64 -8.68 -3.56
C VAL A 165 21.31 -7.98 -3.29
N LEU A 166 20.69 -7.42 -4.33
CA LEU A 166 19.31 -6.91 -4.26
C LEU A 166 18.30 -8.03 -4.55
N PRO A 167 17.18 -8.09 -3.81
CA PRO A 167 16.17 -9.10 -4.05
C PRO A 167 15.40 -8.85 -5.36
N THR A 168 14.95 -9.93 -5.99
CA THR A 168 13.90 -9.85 -7.00
C THR A 168 12.55 -9.66 -6.30
N VAL A 169 11.83 -8.60 -6.68
CA VAL A 169 10.55 -8.20 -6.07
C VAL A 169 9.54 -7.86 -7.16
N TYR A 170 8.28 -8.23 -6.95
CA TYR A 170 7.14 -7.83 -7.77
C TYR A 170 6.18 -6.97 -6.93
N MET A 171 5.47 -6.08 -7.61
CA MET A 171 4.57 -5.13 -6.99
C MET A 171 3.26 -5.06 -7.76
N ASP A 172 2.15 -4.96 -7.04
CA ASP A 172 0.82 -4.65 -7.59
C ASP A 172 0.24 -3.46 -6.82
N GLY A 173 -0.22 -2.42 -7.51
CA GLY A 173 -0.64 -1.15 -6.91
C GLY A 173 -1.04 -0.09 -7.94
N TYR A 174 -1.52 1.08 -7.51
CA TYR A 174 -1.69 1.53 -6.12
C TYR A 174 -3.13 1.33 -5.63
N TYR A 175 -3.30 0.89 -4.39
CA TYR A 175 -4.60 0.60 -3.77
C TYR A 175 -4.87 1.49 -2.56
N GLY A 176 -6.11 1.50 -2.08
CA GLY A 176 -6.53 2.31 -0.94
C GLY A 176 -7.01 3.72 -1.32
N ALA A 177 -7.73 4.33 -0.38
CA ALA A 177 -8.16 5.71 -0.49
C ALA A 177 -6.99 6.69 -0.30
N SER A 178 -7.15 7.91 -0.78
CA SER A 178 -6.18 8.98 -0.53
C SER A 178 -6.41 9.56 0.85
N LEU A 179 -5.34 9.78 1.60
CA LEU A 179 -5.34 10.54 2.85
C LEU A 179 -5.06 12.04 2.64
N GLU A 180 -4.96 12.52 1.40
CA GLU A 180 -4.72 13.95 1.07
C GLU A 180 -5.75 14.91 1.67
N MET A 181 -6.91 14.42 2.13
CA MET A 181 -7.92 15.21 2.84
C MET A 181 -7.41 15.83 4.15
N TYR A 182 -6.24 15.44 4.65
CA TYR A 182 -5.61 16.12 5.79
C TYR A 182 -5.43 17.62 5.53
N ASP A 183 -5.29 18.04 4.26
CA ASP A 183 -5.10 19.44 3.84
C ASP A 183 -6.35 20.31 4.06
N GLU A 184 -7.52 19.68 4.21
CA GLU A 184 -8.81 20.37 4.38
C GLU A 184 -9.05 20.87 5.82
N TYR A 185 -8.20 20.48 6.77
CA TYR A 185 -8.33 20.81 8.19
C TYR A 185 -7.34 21.89 8.62
N SER A 186 -7.78 22.87 9.40
CA SER A 186 -6.86 23.86 10.01
C SER A 186 -6.01 23.27 11.14
N THR A 187 -6.45 22.15 11.73
CA THR A 187 -5.70 21.41 12.75
C THR A 187 -5.77 19.92 12.46
N VAL A 188 -4.58 19.31 12.34
CA VAL A 188 -4.41 17.88 12.06
C VAL A 188 -3.76 17.21 13.26
N CYS A 189 -4.32 16.09 13.71
CA CYS A 189 -3.77 15.26 14.78
C CYS A 189 -3.45 13.86 14.24
N LEU A 190 -2.17 13.56 14.10
CA LEU A 190 -1.65 12.29 13.62
C LEU A 190 -1.32 11.41 14.83
N VAL A 191 -2.03 10.30 15.01
CA VAL A 191 -1.87 9.37 16.15
C VAL A 191 -1.38 8.01 15.64
N GLY A 192 -0.10 7.73 15.84
CA GLY A 192 0.57 6.54 15.33
C GLY A 192 1.04 5.58 16.41
N GLY A 193 0.94 4.28 16.13
CA GLY A 193 1.43 3.22 17.00
C GLY A 193 2.27 2.17 16.27
N GLY A 194 3.53 1.98 16.68
CA GLY A 194 4.45 1.00 16.09
C GLY A 194 4.57 1.16 14.57
N ILE A 195 4.61 0.04 13.83
CA ILE A 195 4.65 0.07 12.36
C ILE A 195 3.39 0.67 11.71
N GLY A 196 2.28 0.77 12.44
CA GLY A 196 1.07 1.42 11.94
C GLY A 196 1.25 2.91 11.66
N VAL A 197 2.35 3.52 12.09
CA VAL A 197 2.66 4.94 11.83
C VAL A 197 2.98 5.23 10.35
N THR A 198 3.30 4.23 9.53
CA THR A 198 3.75 4.38 8.14
C THR A 198 2.92 5.36 7.29
N PRO A 199 1.57 5.29 7.20
CA PRO A 199 0.78 6.30 6.47
C PRO A 199 0.93 7.72 7.03
N LEU A 200 1.14 7.86 8.34
CA LEU A 200 1.31 9.16 9.00
C LEU A 200 2.69 9.77 8.72
N PHE A 201 3.72 8.93 8.51
CA PHE A 201 5.01 9.40 7.99
C PHE A 201 4.82 10.01 6.60
N ALA A 202 4.07 9.36 5.72
CA ALA A 202 3.79 9.88 4.38
C ALA A 202 3.03 11.22 4.40
N ILE A 203 2.07 11.38 5.31
CA ILE A 203 1.37 12.68 5.52
C ILE A 203 2.37 13.74 5.98
N LEU A 204 3.19 13.44 6.98
CA LEU A 204 4.14 14.40 7.53
C LEU A 204 5.20 14.81 6.50
N GLU A 205 5.70 13.86 5.70
CA GLU A 205 6.58 14.14 4.57
C GLU A 205 5.90 15.03 3.53
N ASP A 206 4.62 14.80 3.20
CA ASP A 206 3.90 15.61 2.21
C ASP A 206 3.71 17.05 2.69
N ILE A 207 3.40 17.24 3.98
CA ILE A 207 3.31 18.57 4.61
C ILE A 207 4.67 19.29 4.49
N VAL A 208 5.78 18.64 4.86
CA VAL A 208 7.11 19.25 4.76
C VAL A 208 7.47 19.59 3.32
N ALA A 209 7.17 18.70 2.37
CA ALA A 209 7.43 18.93 0.96
C ALA A 209 6.67 20.15 0.41
N LYS A 210 5.41 20.34 0.79
CA LYS A 210 4.62 21.53 0.43
C LYS A 210 5.25 22.82 0.94
N LEU A 211 5.68 22.83 2.20
CA LEU A 211 6.33 24.00 2.82
C LEU A 211 7.66 24.34 2.12
N GLN A 212 8.46 23.33 1.79
CA GLN A 212 9.71 23.51 1.05
C GLN A 212 9.47 24.01 -0.39
N GLN A 213 8.33 23.69 -0.98
CA GLN A 213 7.89 24.19 -2.30
C GLN A 213 7.34 25.63 -2.24
N GLY A 214 7.34 26.26 -1.07
CA GLY A 214 6.93 27.66 -0.87
C GLY A 214 5.44 27.83 -0.53
N GLU A 215 4.72 26.74 -0.22
CA GLU A 215 3.37 26.85 0.33
C GLU A 215 3.41 27.45 1.74
N SER A 216 2.41 28.28 2.08
CA SER A 216 2.34 28.87 3.42
C SER A 216 1.85 27.87 4.45
N LEU A 217 2.48 27.87 5.61
CA LEU A 217 2.07 27.06 6.75
C LEU A 217 0.75 27.60 7.31
N HIS A 218 -0.33 26.88 7.07
CA HIS A 218 -1.68 27.26 7.46
C HIS A 218 -2.30 26.27 8.45
N GLN A 219 -1.64 25.15 8.76
CA GLN A 219 -2.18 24.11 9.63
C GLN A 219 -1.39 23.99 10.92
N LYS A 220 -2.10 23.74 12.03
CA LYS A 220 -1.49 23.26 13.28
C LYS A 220 -1.45 21.73 13.25
N VAL A 221 -0.26 21.13 13.38
CA VAL A 221 -0.06 19.69 13.28
C VAL A 221 0.42 19.12 14.62
N PHE A 222 -0.34 18.17 15.15
CA PHE A 222 0.05 17.35 16.29
C PHE A 222 0.50 15.98 15.80
N PHE A 223 1.69 15.55 16.20
CA PHE A 223 2.19 14.20 15.91
C PHE A 223 2.40 13.45 17.22
N ILE A 224 1.49 12.52 17.50
CA ILE A 224 1.51 11.66 18.69
C ILE A 224 1.96 10.28 18.23
N PHE A 225 3.21 9.93 18.50
CA PHE A 225 3.79 8.67 18.06
C PHE A 225 4.25 7.81 19.23
N THR A 226 3.68 6.61 19.30
CA THR A 226 3.98 5.59 20.30
C THR A 226 4.68 4.41 19.65
N PHE A 227 5.86 4.04 20.14
CA PHE A 227 6.66 2.97 19.54
C PHE A 227 7.37 2.11 20.59
N ARG A 228 7.99 1.03 20.12
CA ARG A 228 8.87 0.15 20.90
C ARG A 228 10.26 0.04 20.28
N GLU A 229 10.33 0.17 18.96
CA GLU A 229 11.53 0.03 18.15
C GLU A 229 12.15 1.42 17.93
N LEU A 230 13.34 1.64 18.51
CA LEU A 230 14.06 2.91 18.37
C LEU A 230 14.44 3.22 16.92
N SER A 231 14.60 2.18 16.09
CA SER A 231 14.89 2.31 14.66
C SER A 231 13.80 3.08 13.89
N LEU A 232 12.55 3.08 14.35
CA LEU A 232 11.49 3.90 13.74
C LEU A 232 11.65 5.39 14.05
N LEU A 233 12.16 5.73 15.23
CA LEU A 233 12.48 7.12 15.59
C LEU A 233 13.70 7.62 14.81
N GLU A 234 14.70 6.75 14.65
CA GLU A 234 15.86 7.02 13.81
C GLU A 234 15.47 7.24 12.35
N GLU A 235 14.59 6.41 11.79
CA GLU A 235 14.13 6.54 10.40
C GLU A 235 13.45 7.89 10.13
N ILE A 236 12.61 8.37 11.05
CA ILE A 236 11.93 9.67 10.90
C ILE A 236 12.80 10.87 11.32
N HIS A 237 13.97 10.65 11.94
CA HIS A 237 14.83 11.73 12.46
C HIS A 237 15.13 12.83 11.42
N PRO A 238 15.51 12.52 10.16
CA PRO A 238 15.77 13.56 9.16
C PRO A 238 14.56 14.46 8.91
N LEU A 239 13.35 13.88 8.87
CA LEU A 239 12.11 14.63 8.70
C LEU A 239 11.81 15.52 9.93
N LEU A 240 12.04 15.00 11.14
CA LEU A 240 11.85 15.77 12.37
C LEU A 240 12.81 16.96 12.48
N MET A 241 14.03 16.83 11.95
CA MET A 241 14.98 17.95 11.88
C MET A 241 14.51 19.02 10.90
N GLN A 242 14.05 18.63 9.71
CA GLN A 242 13.47 19.58 8.75
C GLN A 242 12.27 20.33 9.33
N LEU A 243 11.43 19.66 10.13
CA LEU A 243 10.33 20.30 10.84
C LEU A 243 10.81 21.35 11.86
N LYS A 244 11.88 21.05 12.62
CA LYS A 244 12.48 22.01 13.55
C LYS A 244 13.08 23.22 12.83
N GLU A 245 13.67 23.02 11.66
CA GLU A 245 14.20 24.11 10.82
C GLU A 245 13.09 25.00 10.27
N LEU A 246 11.97 24.41 9.85
CA LEU A 246 10.80 25.12 9.31
C LEU A 246 9.98 25.84 10.38
N ASP A 247 9.92 25.30 11.60
CA ASP A 247 9.19 25.87 12.74
C ASP A 247 10.03 25.88 14.03
N PRO A 248 11.08 26.74 14.12
CA PRO A 248 11.97 26.77 15.28
C PRO A 248 11.29 27.17 16.59
N GLN A 249 10.13 27.81 16.51
CA GLN A 249 9.37 28.27 17.67
C GLN A 249 8.26 27.28 18.09
N GLU A 250 8.15 26.12 17.43
CA GLU A 250 7.11 25.11 17.68
C GLU A 250 5.66 25.67 17.61
N GLN A 251 5.45 26.70 16.79
CA GLN A 251 4.17 27.39 16.66
C GLN A 251 3.13 26.56 15.93
N TYR A 252 3.55 25.70 15.00
CA TYR A 252 2.70 24.94 14.10
C TYR A 252 2.83 23.44 14.32
N PHE A 253 4.03 22.92 14.60
CA PHE A 253 4.24 21.51 14.87
C PHE A 253 4.31 21.24 16.38
N SER A 254 3.68 20.16 16.82
CA SER A 254 3.71 19.72 18.22
C SER A 254 3.91 18.22 18.28
N LEU A 255 5.13 17.83 18.63
CA LEU A 255 5.60 16.45 18.60
C LEU A 255 5.50 15.81 19.99
N HIS A 256 4.95 14.61 20.06
CA HIS A 256 4.71 13.87 21.29
C HIS A 256 5.09 12.41 21.11
N PHE A 257 6.24 12.02 21.68
CA PHE A 257 6.79 10.68 21.53
C PHE A 257 6.69 9.87 22.82
N SER A 258 6.29 8.60 22.71
CA SER A 258 6.20 7.67 23.84
C SER A 258 6.85 6.32 23.49
N LEU A 259 7.93 5.99 24.19
CA LEU A 259 8.62 4.72 24.08
C LEU A 259 8.09 3.78 25.16
N THR A 260 7.23 2.85 24.78
CA THR A 260 6.47 2.03 25.75
C THR A 260 7.28 0.91 26.40
N ARG A 261 8.42 0.53 25.82
CA ARG A 261 9.35 -0.46 26.36
C ARG A 261 10.61 0.26 26.80
N SER A 262 10.99 0.14 28.07
CA SER A 262 12.27 0.68 28.54
C SER A 262 13.43 0.01 27.80
N PRO A 263 14.26 0.77 27.06
CA PRO A 263 15.40 0.21 26.35
C PRO A 263 16.49 -0.17 27.36
N THR A 264 17.34 -1.13 26.97
CA THR A 264 18.56 -1.44 27.72
C THR A 264 19.62 -0.36 27.48
N ASN A 265 20.62 -0.24 28.37
CA ASN A 265 21.71 0.73 28.16
C ASN A 265 22.46 0.45 26.85
N ASP A 266 22.70 -0.82 26.53
CA ASP A 266 23.35 -1.20 25.27
C ASP A 266 22.57 -0.72 24.04
N GLN A 267 21.24 -0.76 24.08
CA GLN A 267 20.39 -0.22 23.00
C GLN A 267 20.42 1.31 22.95
N LEU A 268 20.56 1.98 24.09
CA LEU A 268 20.61 3.45 24.15
C LEU A 268 21.93 3.99 23.60
N ASP A 269 23.02 3.27 23.84
CA ASP A 269 24.37 3.69 23.49
C ASP A 269 24.76 3.22 22.07
N GLN A 270 23.86 2.54 21.35
CA GLN A 270 24.03 2.24 19.94
C GLN A 270 24.09 3.53 19.10
N PRO A 271 25.06 3.63 18.16
CA PRO A 271 25.19 4.80 17.31
C PRO A 271 24.09 4.86 16.26
N ILE A 272 23.73 6.08 15.88
CA ILE A 272 22.82 6.35 14.76
C ILE A 272 23.58 6.13 13.46
N ASP A 273 22.91 5.48 12.52
CA ASP A 273 23.44 5.23 11.20
C ASP A 273 23.23 6.44 10.29
N HIS A 274 24.03 7.49 10.50
CA HIS A 274 23.96 8.71 9.71
C HIS A 274 24.25 8.48 8.23
N ASP A 275 25.10 7.51 7.89
CA ASP A 275 25.39 7.19 6.50
C ASP A 275 24.11 6.72 5.79
N ARG A 276 23.35 5.80 6.40
CA ARG A 276 22.05 5.36 5.89
C ARG A 276 21.04 6.50 5.79
N LEU A 277 20.96 7.36 6.80
CA LEU A 277 20.00 8.48 6.82
C LEU A 277 20.29 9.55 5.75
N VAL A 278 21.56 9.78 5.40
CA VAL A 278 21.98 10.69 4.32
C VAL A 278 21.76 10.05 2.93
N GLY A 279 21.21 8.84 2.88
CA GLY A 279 20.97 8.11 1.65
C GLY A 279 22.26 7.53 1.05
N LYS A 280 23.35 7.45 1.82
CA LYS A 280 24.42 6.53 1.45
C LYS A 280 23.88 5.13 1.72
N PRO A 281 23.70 4.33 0.66
CA PRO A 281 23.06 3.06 0.83
C PRO A 281 23.93 2.17 1.72
N HIS A 282 23.35 1.69 2.82
CA HIS A 282 23.97 0.67 3.63
C HIS A 282 24.08 -0.61 2.77
N VAL A 283 25.26 -0.84 2.20
CA VAL A 283 25.51 -1.94 1.25
C VAL A 283 24.46 -1.95 0.12
N SER A 284 24.45 -0.91 -0.73
CA SER A 284 23.77 -1.01 -2.04
C SER A 284 24.46 -2.10 -2.83
N ALA A 285 23.89 -3.29 -2.76
CA ALA A 285 24.15 -4.35 -3.69
C ALA A 285 24.07 -3.79 -5.11
N THR A 286 25.20 -3.81 -5.81
CA THR A 286 25.29 -3.33 -7.21
C THR A 286 24.74 -4.35 -8.20
N ARG A 287 24.28 -5.51 -7.69
CA ARG A 287 23.82 -6.64 -8.49
C ARG A 287 22.50 -7.16 -7.94
N TYR A 288 21.57 -7.42 -8.84
CA TYR A 288 20.35 -8.15 -8.55
C TYR A 288 20.62 -9.65 -8.50
N ASP A 289 19.90 -10.35 -7.63
CA ASP A 289 19.84 -11.81 -7.69
C ASP A 289 19.08 -12.24 -8.96
N THR A 290 19.81 -12.86 -9.89
CA THR A 290 19.29 -13.35 -11.18
C THR A 290 18.89 -14.83 -11.14
N THR A 291 19.00 -15.50 -9.99
CA THR A 291 18.65 -16.94 -9.87
C THR A 291 17.17 -17.21 -10.13
N ILE A 292 16.31 -16.24 -9.84
CA ILE A 292 14.84 -16.37 -9.93
C ILE A 292 14.32 -15.98 -11.32
N THR A 293 14.88 -14.94 -11.93
CA THR A 293 14.39 -14.41 -13.22
C THR A 293 15.51 -13.77 -14.03
N SER A 294 15.43 -13.92 -15.34
CA SER A 294 16.29 -13.23 -16.31
C SER A 294 15.76 -11.85 -16.72
N LYS A 295 14.55 -11.47 -16.28
CA LYS A 295 13.96 -10.16 -16.59
C LYS A 295 14.69 -9.07 -15.82
N THR A 296 15.10 -8.02 -16.53
CA THR A 296 15.68 -6.82 -15.92
C THR A 296 14.63 -6.09 -15.08
N PRO A 297 14.90 -5.80 -13.79
CA PRO A 297 14.02 -4.98 -12.96
C PRO A 297 13.84 -3.57 -13.53
N GLN A 298 12.62 -3.04 -13.45
CA GLN A 298 12.28 -1.72 -13.99
C GLN A 298 11.49 -0.86 -12.98
N PRO A 299 11.47 0.47 -13.13
CA PRO A 299 10.60 1.32 -12.32
C PRO A 299 9.12 0.98 -12.53
N PHE A 300 8.40 0.75 -11.44
CA PHE A 300 7.00 0.36 -11.47
C PHE A 300 6.12 1.39 -12.19
N ALA A 301 5.19 0.92 -12.99
CA ALA A 301 4.11 1.73 -13.53
C ALA A 301 2.86 0.89 -13.69
N GLU A 302 1.72 1.46 -13.28
CA GLU A 302 0.43 0.83 -13.48
C GLU A 302 0.09 0.83 -14.98
N PRO A 303 -0.08 -0.34 -15.61
CA PRO A 303 -0.51 -0.46 -16.99
C PRO A 303 -1.97 -0.04 -17.11
N LEU A 304 -2.31 0.55 -18.26
CA LEU A 304 -3.65 1.01 -18.59
C LEU A 304 -4.24 1.94 -17.54
N ARG A 305 -3.42 2.69 -16.81
CA ARG A 305 -3.86 3.51 -15.67
C ARG A 305 -4.97 4.50 -16.04
N SER A 306 -4.90 5.10 -17.22
CA SER A 306 -5.83 6.16 -17.62
C SER A 306 -7.26 5.62 -17.72
N ARG A 307 -8.25 6.37 -17.21
CA ARG A 307 -9.67 5.99 -17.30
C ARG A 307 -10.08 5.71 -18.75
N THR A 308 -9.56 6.51 -19.69
CA THR A 308 -9.79 6.34 -21.12
C THR A 308 -9.22 5.03 -21.64
N SER A 309 -8.00 4.64 -21.22
CA SER A 309 -7.42 3.33 -21.57
C SER A 309 -8.26 2.19 -21.01
N LYS A 310 -8.63 2.24 -19.71
CA LYS A 310 -9.47 1.19 -19.09
C LYS A 310 -10.81 1.03 -19.81
N VAL A 311 -11.47 2.15 -20.14
CA VAL A 311 -12.74 2.14 -20.90
C VAL A 311 -12.54 1.60 -22.32
N ALA A 312 -11.46 1.99 -23.01
CA ALA A 312 -11.16 1.51 -24.35
C ALA A 312 -10.89 0.00 -24.37
N VAL A 313 -10.02 -0.49 -23.47
CA VAL A 313 -9.73 -1.93 -23.33
C VAL A 313 -11.00 -2.70 -22.96
N TYR A 314 -11.79 -2.19 -22.02
CA TYR A 314 -13.05 -2.83 -21.64
C TYR A 314 -14.00 -2.92 -22.83
N THR A 315 -14.19 -1.82 -23.56
CA THR A 315 -15.07 -1.76 -24.73
C THR A 315 -14.61 -2.75 -25.81
N VAL A 316 -13.33 -2.72 -26.18
CA VAL A 316 -12.78 -3.60 -27.21
C VAL A 316 -12.86 -5.07 -26.79
N ALA A 317 -12.43 -5.40 -25.56
CA ALA A 317 -12.47 -6.76 -25.05
C ALA A 317 -13.91 -7.28 -24.96
N PHE A 318 -14.86 -6.46 -24.50
CA PHE A 318 -16.27 -6.81 -24.41
C PHE A 318 -16.85 -7.16 -25.78
N PHE A 319 -16.74 -6.26 -26.77
CA PHE A 319 -17.31 -6.49 -28.10
C PHE A 319 -16.61 -7.61 -28.87
N LEU A 320 -15.28 -7.69 -28.80
CA LEU A 320 -14.54 -8.77 -29.45
C LEU A 320 -14.92 -10.13 -28.86
N THR A 321 -14.97 -10.24 -27.53
CA THR A 321 -15.39 -11.47 -26.85
C THR A 321 -16.84 -11.81 -27.17
N PHE A 322 -17.72 -10.82 -27.20
CA PHE A 322 -19.14 -11.01 -27.54
C PHE A 322 -19.33 -11.53 -28.96
N VAL A 323 -18.65 -10.94 -29.95
CA VAL A 323 -18.72 -11.37 -31.35
C VAL A 323 -18.18 -12.79 -31.52
N ILE A 324 -17.01 -13.10 -30.93
CA ILE A 324 -16.44 -14.45 -31.01
C ILE A 324 -17.38 -15.47 -30.33
N TRP A 325 -17.94 -15.13 -29.17
CA TRP A 325 -18.91 -15.99 -28.49
C TRP A 325 -20.16 -16.25 -29.35
N ILE A 326 -20.71 -15.23 -30.01
CA ILE A 326 -21.85 -15.38 -30.94
C ILE A 326 -21.49 -16.30 -32.12
N ILE A 327 -20.30 -16.15 -32.71
CA ILE A 327 -19.82 -17.00 -33.80
C ILE A 327 -19.74 -18.46 -33.34
N VAL A 328 -19.19 -18.72 -32.15
CA VAL A 328 -19.08 -20.08 -31.61
C VAL A 328 -20.44 -20.66 -31.21
N LYS A 329 -21.36 -19.82 -30.71
CA LYS A 329 -22.69 -20.25 -30.28
C LYS A 329 -23.62 -20.56 -31.44
N TYR A 330 -23.56 -19.81 -32.54
CA TYR A 330 -24.52 -19.92 -33.65
C TYR A 330 -23.92 -20.40 -34.98
N GLY A 331 -22.63 -20.15 -35.24
CA GLY A 331 -21.95 -20.54 -36.48
C GLY A 331 -21.15 -21.83 -36.35
N SER A 332 -20.20 -21.88 -35.41
CA SER A 332 -19.22 -22.97 -35.28
C SER A 332 -19.45 -23.81 -34.02
N LYS A 333 -20.62 -24.44 -33.93
CA LYS A 333 -20.98 -25.27 -32.76
C LYS A 333 -20.12 -26.55 -32.71
N VAL A 334 -19.47 -26.78 -31.57
CA VAL A 334 -18.74 -28.01 -31.24
C VAL A 334 -19.70 -29.22 -31.21
N GLN A 335 -20.93 -29.01 -30.75
CA GLN A 335 -21.97 -30.04 -30.73
C GLN A 335 -22.64 -30.31 -32.09
N GLY A 336 -22.14 -29.72 -33.19
CA GLY A 336 -22.77 -29.73 -34.51
C GLY A 336 -23.26 -31.11 -34.95
N ASP A 337 -22.33 -32.06 -35.12
CA ASP A 337 -22.66 -33.41 -35.61
C ASP A 337 -22.98 -34.42 -34.48
N ASN A 338 -22.62 -34.09 -33.23
CA ASN A 338 -22.82 -34.97 -32.08
C ASN A 338 -23.45 -34.21 -30.92
N SER A 339 -24.75 -34.43 -30.69
CA SER A 339 -25.53 -33.81 -29.62
C SER A 339 -25.03 -34.15 -28.21
N ASN A 340 -24.27 -35.23 -28.03
CA ASN A 340 -23.71 -35.59 -26.73
C ASN A 340 -22.55 -34.68 -26.31
N LEU A 341 -22.02 -33.84 -27.21
CA LEU A 341 -20.95 -32.89 -26.93
C LEU A 341 -21.44 -31.56 -26.34
N TRP A 342 -22.73 -31.46 -25.97
CA TRP A 342 -23.28 -30.25 -25.35
C TRP A 342 -22.52 -29.77 -24.10
N PRO A 343 -21.97 -30.63 -23.19
CA PRO A 343 -21.21 -30.15 -22.05
C PRO A 343 -19.88 -29.51 -22.48
N LEU A 344 -19.26 -30.07 -23.51
CA LEU A 344 -18.03 -29.54 -24.09
C LEU A 344 -18.30 -28.19 -24.77
N GLN A 345 -19.41 -28.05 -25.50
CA GLN A 345 -19.84 -26.77 -26.06
C GLN A 345 -19.95 -25.70 -24.96
N ASN A 346 -20.65 -26.00 -23.86
CA ASN A 346 -20.83 -25.07 -22.75
C ASN A 346 -19.50 -24.70 -22.09
N PHE A 347 -18.63 -25.68 -21.89
CA PHE A 347 -17.29 -25.46 -21.33
C PHE A 347 -16.44 -24.56 -22.23
N VAL A 348 -16.46 -24.81 -23.54
CA VAL A 348 -15.74 -24.00 -24.53
C VAL A 348 -16.27 -22.57 -24.54
N GLU A 349 -17.59 -22.36 -24.51
CA GLU A 349 -18.18 -21.02 -24.48
C GLU A 349 -17.70 -20.20 -23.27
N ILE A 350 -17.79 -20.71 -22.04
CA ILE A 350 -17.36 -19.95 -20.85
C ILE A 350 -15.83 -19.76 -20.79
N THR A 351 -15.06 -20.78 -21.19
CA THR A 351 -13.59 -20.69 -21.22
C THR A 351 -13.14 -19.66 -22.24
N LEU A 352 -13.78 -19.65 -23.42
CA LEU A 352 -13.50 -18.67 -24.47
C LEU A 352 -13.77 -17.24 -23.99
N VAL A 353 -14.89 -17.03 -23.30
CA VAL A 353 -15.23 -15.71 -22.73
C VAL A 353 -14.10 -15.22 -21.82
N ILE A 354 -13.63 -16.06 -20.90
CA ILE A 354 -12.55 -15.70 -19.98
C ILE A 354 -11.22 -15.50 -20.72
N VAL A 355 -10.81 -16.46 -21.55
CA VAL A 355 -9.48 -16.45 -22.20
C VAL A 355 -9.35 -15.31 -23.20
N VAL A 356 -10.37 -15.06 -24.03
CA VAL A 356 -10.33 -13.96 -25.01
C VAL A 356 -10.22 -12.62 -24.30
N ALA A 357 -11.01 -12.40 -23.23
CA ALA A 357 -10.93 -11.16 -22.45
C ALA A 357 -9.54 -10.95 -21.83
N MET A 358 -8.93 -12.00 -21.25
CA MET A 358 -7.56 -11.95 -20.71
C MET A 358 -6.53 -11.62 -21.80
N LEU A 359 -6.57 -12.32 -22.93
CA LEU A 359 -5.64 -12.12 -24.04
C LEU A 359 -5.75 -10.72 -24.64
N CYS A 360 -6.96 -10.18 -24.75
CA CYS A 360 -7.17 -8.80 -25.18
C CYS A 360 -6.44 -7.84 -24.25
N VAL A 361 -6.68 -7.92 -22.94
CA VAL A 361 -6.01 -7.06 -21.96
C VAL A 361 -4.50 -7.20 -22.07
N TYR A 362 -3.96 -8.42 -22.10
CA TYR A 362 -2.52 -8.64 -22.19
C TYR A 362 -1.89 -8.11 -23.49
N ALA A 363 -2.62 -8.17 -24.62
CA ALA A 363 -2.17 -7.54 -25.85
C ALA A 363 -2.11 -6.02 -25.71
N PHE A 364 -3.11 -5.39 -25.09
CA PHE A 364 -3.11 -3.96 -24.81
C PHE A 364 -1.96 -3.54 -23.88
N THR A 365 -1.73 -4.27 -22.78
CA THR A 365 -0.64 -3.98 -21.86
C THR A 365 0.72 -4.15 -22.53
N TYR A 366 0.88 -5.20 -23.34
CA TYR A 366 2.11 -5.44 -24.11
C TYR A 366 2.40 -4.30 -25.11
N VAL A 367 1.38 -3.82 -25.81
CA VAL A 367 1.51 -2.69 -26.74
C VAL A 367 1.89 -1.41 -26.00
N GLU A 368 1.25 -1.13 -24.86
CA GLU A 368 1.58 0.03 -24.02
C GLU A 368 3.02 -0.02 -23.49
N ASP A 369 3.44 -1.18 -22.98
CA ASP A 369 4.80 -1.40 -22.48
C ASP A 369 5.83 -1.21 -23.59
N LYS A 370 5.57 -1.75 -24.79
CA LYS A 370 6.45 -1.56 -25.95
C LYS A 370 6.56 -0.09 -26.34
N GLN A 371 5.43 0.61 -26.47
CA GLN A 371 5.42 2.04 -26.79
C GLN A 371 6.14 2.87 -25.72
N ARG A 372 6.01 2.48 -24.45
CA ARG A 372 6.69 3.12 -23.34
C ARG A 372 8.20 2.92 -23.42
N ALA A 373 8.65 1.68 -23.67
CA ALA A 373 10.06 1.36 -23.83
C ALA A 373 10.70 2.19 -24.96
N GLU A 374 10.02 2.32 -26.11
CA GLU A 374 10.44 3.14 -27.24
C GLU A 374 10.57 4.64 -26.87
N ARG A 375 9.65 5.17 -26.04
CA ARG A 375 9.71 6.57 -25.56
C ARG A 375 10.82 6.80 -24.54
N THR A 376 11.05 5.86 -23.62
CA THR A 376 12.10 5.97 -22.60
C THR A 376 13.52 5.79 -23.15
N GLY A 377 13.68 5.17 -24.33
CA GLY A 377 14.96 5.10 -25.04
C GLY A 377 15.55 6.45 -25.45
N SER A 378 14.81 7.56 -25.28
CA SER A 378 15.23 8.93 -25.61
C SER A 378 15.62 9.80 -24.39
N PHE A 379 15.40 9.34 -23.16
CA PHE A 379 15.70 10.13 -21.94
C PHE A 379 16.15 9.19 -20.82
N GLY A 380 17.47 9.00 -20.70
CA GLY A 380 18.06 8.07 -19.74
C GLY A 380 19.27 8.64 -19.03
N ALA A 381 19.11 9.77 -18.33
CA ALA A 381 19.97 10.08 -17.20
C ALA A 381 19.22 9.65 -15.94
N LEU A 382 19.73 8.63 -15.24
CA LEU A 382 19.34 8.35 -13.86
C LEU A 382 19.67 9.60 -13.05
N MET A 383 18.65 10.39 -12.69
CA MET A 383 18.79 11.27 -11.54
C MET A 383 18.87 10.34 -10.33
N THR A 384 20.05 10.28 -9.73
CA THR A 384 20.18 9.92 -8.32
C THR A 384 19.16 10.74 -7.54
N PRO A 385 18.42 10.15 -6.58
CA PRO A 385 17.63 10.93 -5.64
C PRO A 385 18.52 12.06 -5.16
N GLY A 386 17.99 13.29 -5.13
CA GLY A 386 18.69 14.40 -4.54
C GLY A 386 19.14 13.94 -3.17
N GLY A 387 20.45 13.76 -3.00
CA GLY A 387 21.01 13.42 -1.72
C GLY A 387 20.52 14.50 -0.77
N VAL A 388 19.75 14.07 0.23
CA VAL A 388 19.53 14.83 1.45
C VAL A 388 20.94 15.29 1.83
N GLN A 389 21.20 16.62 1.78
CA GLN A 389 22.53 17.18 2.06
C GLN A 389 23.07 16.52 3.34
N PRO A 390 24.36 16.19 3.45
CA PRO A 390 24.88 15.61 4.68
C PRO A 390 24.64 16.59 5.84
N TYR A 391 23.64 16.30 6.67
CA TYR A 391 23.25 17.13 7.79
C TYR A 391 24.19 16.85 8.96
N ALA A 392 24.82 17.90 9.49
CA ALA A 392 25.54 17.83 10.74
C ALA A 392 24.51 17.82 11.88
N SER A 393 24.18 16.63 12.38
CA SER A 393 23.39 16.46 13.60
C SER A 393 24.36 16.18 14.75
N ASP A 394 24.21 16.90 15.86
CA ASP A 394 24.95 16.65 17.11
C ASP A 394 24.43 15.40 17.85
N VAL A 395 23.42 14.73 17.30
CA VAL A 395 22.79 13.53 17.83
C VAL A 395 23.58 12.32 17.33
N HIS A 396 24.27 11.59 18.20
CA HIS A 396 25.12 10.46 17.80
C HIS A 396 24.56 9.09 18.19
N THR A 397 23.73 9.03 19.24
CA THR A 397 23.20 7.79 19.81
C THR A 397 21.69 7.82 19.97
N PHE A 398 21.05 6.66 20.17
CA PHE A 398 19.62 6.62 20.51
C PHE A 398 19.28 7.37 21.81
N ARG A 399 20.22 7.43 22.76
CA ARG A 399 20.10 8.25 23.97
C ARG A 399 19.95 9.73 23.62
N ASP A 400 20.72 10.21 22.66
CA ASP A 400 20.65 11.60 22.20
C ASP A 400 19.30 11.85 21.51
N LEU A 401 18.81 10.93 20.67
CA LEU A 401 17.47 11.04 20.05
C LEU A 401 16.34 11.14 21.10
N ILE A 402 16.40 10.30 22.13
CA ILE A 402 15.42 10.32 23.22
C ILE A 402 15.43 11.67 23.94
N SER A 403 16.62 12.21 24.21
CA SER A 403 16.79 13.51 24.85
C SER A 403 16.29 14.65 23.96
N GLU A 404 16.72 14.66 22.70
CA GLU A 404 16.45 15.70 21.70
C GLU A 404 14.95 15.87 21.40
N TYR A 405 14.20 14.77 21.44
CA TYR A 405 12.76 14.76 21.20
C TYR A 405 11.91 14.59 22.48
N ARG A 406 12.54 14.67 23.67
CA ARG A 406 11.87 14.57 24.98
C ARG A 406 10.95 13.34 25.06
N VAL A 407 11.43 12.18 24.60
CA VAL A 407 10.63 10.96 24.48
C VAL A 407 10.25 10.44 25.88
N ALA A 408 8.97 10.22 26.12
CA ALA A 408 8.49 9.63 27.37
C ALA A 408 8.79 8.12 27.39
N VAL A 409 9.73 7.69 28.23
CA VAL A 409 10.17 6.28 28.32
C VAL A 409 9.38 5.50 29.37
N GLY A 410 8.99 4.27 29.03
CA GLY A 410 8.33 3.31 29.91
C GLY A 410 6.86 3.62 30.20
N LYS A 411 6.27 4.60 29.51
CA LYS A 411 4.87 5.03 29.71
C LYS A 411 4.12 5.04 28.38
N ARG A 412 2.81 4.78 28.46
CA ARG A 412 1.88 5.00 27.33
C ARG A 412 1.49 6.47 27.29
N PRO A 413 1.11 7.02 26.12
CA PRO A 413 0.63 8.40 26.03
C PRO A 413 -0.65 8.59 26.84
N ASN A 414 -0.74 9.70 27.58
CA ASN A 414 -1.96 10.11 28.24
C ASN A 414 -2.91 10.76 27.23
N MET A 415 -3.69 9.93 26.51
CA MET A 415 -4.56 10.43 25.43
C MET A 415 -5.61 11.43 25.92
N ALA A 416 -6.10 11.31 27.15
CA ALA A 416 -7.06 12.26 27.73
C ALA A 416 -6.47 13.67 27.87
N GLU A 417 -5.19 13.76 28.25
CA GLU A 417 -4.48 15.03 28.36
C GLU A 417 -4.08 15.56 26.98
N LEU A 418 -3.54 14.70 26.11
CA LEU A 418 -3.10 15.09 24.77
C LEU A 418 -4.26 15.57 23.91
N MET A 419 -5.39 14.85 23.86
CA MET A 419 -6.54 15.28 23.06
C MET A 419 -7.19 16.56 23.61
N ARG A 420 -7.14 16.79 24.93
CA ARG A 420 -7.57 18.06 25.52
C ARG A 420 -6.64 19.20 25.11
N LYS A 421 -5.33 18.96 25.08
CA LYS A 421 -4.34 19.92 24.57
C LYS A 421 -4.59 20.25 23.10
N VAL A 422 -4.82 19.23 22.26
CA VAL A 422 -5.16 19.38 20.83
C VAL A 422 -6.40 20.27 20.68
N PHE A 423 -7.48 19.98 21.40
CA PHE A 423 -8.73 20.75 21.34
C PHE A 423 -8.56 22.21 21.76
N ASN A 424 -7.89 22.45 22.89
CA ASN A 424 -7.67 23.81 23.39
C ASN A 424 -6.81 24.63 22.43
N CYS A 425 -5.77 24.01 21.87
CA CYS A 425 -4.90 24.65 20.89
C CYS A 425 -5.65 24.94 19.58
N HIS A 426 -6.47 24.01 19.09
CA HIS A 426 -7.33 24.22 17.94
C HIS A 426 -8.24 25.44 18.15
N LYS A 427 -8.92 25.54 19.30
CA LYS A 427 -9.79 26.69 19.61
C LYS A 427 -9.03 28.02 19.60
N GLN A 428 -7.81 28.04 20.15
CA GLN A 428 -6.96 29.22 20.14
C GLN A 428 -6.51 29.56 18.71
N PHE A 429 -6.02 28.58 17.97
CA PHE A 429 -5.53 28.72 16.59
C PHE A 429 -6.64 29.24 15.66
N SER A 430 -7.84 28.66 15.75
CA SER A 430 -9.02 29.09 14.98
C SER A 430 -9.45 30.53 15.30
N THR A 431 -9.22 31.01 16.53
CA THR A 431 -9.50 32.41 16.90
C THR A 431 -8.46 33.36 16.32
N THR A 432 -7.19 32.95 16.27
CA THR A 432 -6.08 33.76 15.75
C THR A 432 -6.06 33.82 14.22
N TYR A 433 -6.47 32.75 13.53
CA TYR A 433 -6.41 32.63 12.07
C TYR A 433 -7.79 32.30 11.44
N PRO A 434 -8.79 33.19 11.55
CA PRO A 434 -10.16 32.91 11.09
C PRO A 434 -10.28 32.76 9.56
N THR A 435 -9.35 33.32 8.78
CA THR A 435 -9.34 33.22 7.30
C THR A 435 -8.93 31.85 6.77
N VAL A 436 -8.28 31.01 7.59
CA VAL A 436 -7.89 29.64 7.23
C VAL A 436 -9.09 28.67 7.34
N MET A 437 -10.20 29.10 7.97
CA MET A 437 -11.38 28.27 8.19
C MET A 437 -12.33 28.13 6.99
N SER A 438 -11.88 28.32 5.74
CA SER A 438 -12.73 27.97 4.60
C SER A 438 -12.95 26.45 4.45
N GLY A 439 -12.21 25.64 5.22
CA GLY A 439 -12.34 24.19 5.35
C GLY A 439 -13.16 23.71 6.56
N ASN A 440 -12.93 22.46 6.98
CA ASN A 440 -13.71 21.79 8.02
C ASN A 440 -13.46 22.42 9.41
N SER A 441 -14.52 22.67 10.18
CA SER A 441 -14.44 23.36 11.50
C SER A 441 -13.98 22.47 12.65
N THR A 442 -13.73 21.19 12.38
CA THR A 442 -13.31 20.18 13.35
C THR A 442 -11.79 19.95 13.29
N VAL A 443 -11.27 19.24 14.28
CA VAL A 443 -9.91 18.70 14.22
C VAL A 443 -9.91 17.42 13.40
N GLY A 444 -9.10 17.34 12.35
CA GLY A 444 -8.89 16.11 11.59
C GLY A 444 -7.95 15.17 12.34
N VAL A 445 -8.45 14.03 12.81
CA VAL A 445 -7.67 13.04 13.58
C VAL A 445 -7.41 11.82 12.69
N PHE A 446 -6.15 11.58 12.34
CA PHE A 446 -5.74 10.40 11.57
C PHE A 446 -5.07 9.41 12.51
N ILE A 447 -5.65 8.23 12.68
CA ILE A 447 -5.19 7.25 13.66
C ILE A 447 -4.89 5.89 13.03
N SER A 448 -3.71 5.36 13.36
CA SER A 448 -3.27 4.05 12.88
C SER A 448 -2.36 3.35 13.90
N GLY A 449 -2.47 2.02 13.98
CA GLY A 449 -1.69 1.19 14.91
C GLY A 449 -2.54 0.30 15.83
N PRO A 450 -2.04 -0.08 17.01
CA PRO A 450 -2.69 -1.07 17.88
C PRO A 450 -4.07 -0.62 18.38
N GLY A 451 -5.05 -1.53 18.41
CA GLY A 451 -6.42 -1.23 18.85
C GLY A 451 -6.52 -0.59 20.25
N ALA A 452 -5.59 -0.91 21.16
CA ALA A 452 -5.54 -0.25 22.47
C ALA A 452 -5.26 1.26 22.40
N LEU A 453 -4.44 1.71 21.43
CA LEU A 453 -4.18 3.13 21.18
C LEU A 453 -5.39 3.80 20.54
N LYS A 454 -6.04 3.10 19.60
CA LYS A 454 -7.27 3.55 18.95
C LYS A 454 -8.38 3.81 19.96
N HIS A 455 -8.73 2.80 20.76
CA HIS A 455 -9.74 2.93 21.81
C HIS A 455 -9.39 3.98 22.86
N ALA A 456 -8.11 4.14 23.24
CA ALA A 456 -7.72 5.20 24.18
C ALA A 456 -7.94 6.60 23.59
N THR A 457 -7.74 6.77 22.29
CA THR A 457 -7.96 8.03 21.57
C THR A 457 -9.45 8.31 21.43
N GLU A 458 -10.23 7.33 20.99
CA GLU A 458 -11.69 7.43 20.87
C GLU A 458 -12.32 7.81 22.21
N ASN A 459 -11.96 7.11 23.28
CA ASN A 459 -12.43 7.41 24.63
C ASN A 459 -12.09 8.86 25.02
N ALA A 460 -10.87 9.33 24.75
CA ALA A 460 -10.47 10.70 25.06
C ALA A 460 -11.29 11.74 24.27
N ILE A 461 -11.59 11.47 23.00
CA ILE A 461 -12.43 12.31 22.14
C ILE A 461 -13.87 12.34 22.66
N THR A 462 -14.44 11.19 23.03
CA THR A 462 -15.82 11.10 23.54
C THR A 462 -16.02 11.95 24.81
N HIS A 463 -15.02 12.02 25.69
CA HIS A 463 -15.08 12.86 26.89
C HIS A 463 -15.04 14.36 26.60
N ILE A 464 -14.49 14.79 25.47
CA ILE A 464 -14.44 16.20 25.06
C ILE A 464 -15.70 16.58 24.27
N GLY A 465 -16.16 15.67 23.41
CA GLY A 465 -17.31 15.85 22.53
C GLY A 465 -16.96 15.50 21.09
N MET A 466 -17.59 14.44 20.56
CA MET A 466 -17.26 13.90 19.22
C MET A 466 -17.48 14.91 18.09
N THR A 467 -18.40 15.87 18.24
CA THR A 467 -18.70 16.88 17.21
C THR A 467 -17.55 17.84 16.92
N HIS A 468 -16.50 17.84 17.77
CA HIS A 468 -15.31 18.69 17.59
C HIS A 468 -14.20 17.99 16.80
N PHE A 469 -14.34 16.70 16.50
CA PHE A 469 -13.31 15.88 15.88
C PHE A 469 -13.88 15.12 14.71
N ASP A 470 -13.10 15.00 13.65
CA ASP A 470 -13.38 14.13 12.51
C ASP A 470 -12.30 13.05 12.47
N VAL A 471 -12.68 11.80 12.75
CA VAL A 471 -11.73 10.71 13.03
C VAL A 471 -11.64 9.78 11.82
N HIS A 472 -10.45 9.71 11.25
CA HIS A 472 -10.07 8.82 10.16
C HIS A 472 -9.23 7.69 10.71
N GLU A 473 -9.84 6.50 10.79
CA GLU A 473 -9.15 5.29 11.22
C GLU A 473 -8.65 4.50 10.02
N GLU A 474 -7.34 4.25 10.00
CA GLU A 474 -6.74 3.29 9.08
C GLU A 474 -6.81 1.89 9.70
N GLU A 475 -7.61 1.01 9.12
CA GLU A 475 -7.61 -0.42 9.41
C GLU A 475 -6.82 -1.16 8.32
N PHE A 476 -5.65 -1.67 8.69
CA PHE A 476 -5.00 -2.73 7.92
C PHE A 476 -5.32 -4.06 8.61
N GLU A 477 -6.21 -4.85 8.00
CA GLU A 477 -6.29 -6.28 8.31
C GLU A 477 -4.98 -6.92 7.84
N LEU A 478 -4.05 -7.14 8.78
CA LEU A 478 -2.83 -7.94 8.56
C LEU A 478 -3.13 -9.43 8.72
#